data_AF-A0A7S2BXJ6-F1
#
_entry.id   AF-A0A7S2BXJ6-F1
#
_cell.length_a   1.000
_cell.length_b   1.000
_cell.length_c   1.000
_cell.angle_alpha   90.00
_cell.angle_beta   90.00
_cell.angle_gamma   90.00
#
_symmetry.space_group_name_H-M   'P 1'
#
loop_
_entity.id
_entity.type
_entity.pdbx_description
1 polymer ?
#
loop_
_entity_poly.entity_id
_entity_poly.type
_entity_poly.pdbx_seq_one_letter_code
_entity_poly.pdbx_strand_id
1 'polypeptide(L)'
;AVQRARRSEPVLAQIYLASNMNCSDGRVDEMRAALVAQGVRLVCAQEQLLQATVGDNFMASLVEQELCARAHTFIGSKFSTWTDTVRGVRAFGQKMYTFSFEDLWASGVK
;
A
#
# COMPACT_ATOMS: atom_id res chain seq x y z
N ALA A 1 -30.56 -20.97 20.69
CA ALA A 1 -30.21 -19.71 20.00
C ALA A 1 -28.70 -19.58 19.95
N VAL A 2 -28.08 -19.84 18.79
CA VAL A 2 -26.61 -19.73 18.63
C VAL A 2 -26.29 -18.25 18.40
N GLN A 3 -25.72 -17.60 19.41
CA GLN A 3 -25.12 -16.27 19.26
C GLN A 3 -23.93 -16.42 18.29
N ARG A 4 -24.15 -16.08 17.01
CA ARG A 4 -23.06 -15.82 16.08
C ARG A 4 -22.25 -14.66 16.67
N ALA A 5 -21.06 -14.96 17.18
CA ALA A 5 -20.06 -13.95 17.48
C ALA A 5 -19.92 -13.04 16.25
N ARG A 6 -20.26 -11.77 16.40
CA ARG A 6 -19.91 -10.75 15.41
C ARG A 6 -18.40 -10.79 15.28
N ARG A 7 -17.88 -11.33 14.18
CA ARG A 7 -16.47 -11.12 13.81
C ARG A 7 -16.30 -9.61 13.79
N SER A 8 -15.50 -9.09 14.72
CA SER A 8 -15.04 -7.71 14.66
C SER A 8 -14.43 -7.49 13.28
N GLU A 9 -14.94 -6.50 12.54
CA GLU A 9 -14.37 -6.16 11.25
C GLU A 9 -12.87 -5.89 11.43
N PRO A 10 -12.02 -6.36 10.50
CA PRO A 10 -10.59 -6.08 10.58
C PRO A 10 -10.39 -4.57 10.57
N VAL A 11 -9.95 -4.02 11.69
CA VAL A 11 -9.57 -2.61 11.77
C VAL A 11 -8.28 -2.44 10.97
N LEU A 12 -8.26 -1.48 10.05
CA LEU A 12 -7.06 -1.13 9.29
C LEU A 12 -5.99 -0.64 10.27
N ALA A 13 -4.98 -1.47 10.54
CA ALA A 13 -3.93 -1.12 11.49
C ALA A 13 -2.71 -0.48 10.82
N GLN A 14 -2.48 -0.76 9.53
CA GLN A 14 -1.25 -0.38 8.85
C GLN A 14 -1.44 -0.17 7.34
N ILE A 15 -0.76 0.83 6.79
CA ILE A 15 -0.63 1.11 5.36
C ILE A 15 0.85 1.06 5.00
N TYR A 16 1.19 0.36 3.92
CA TYR A 16 2.52 0.41 3.30
C TYR A 16 2.48 1.37 2.10
N LEU A 17 3.40 2.33 2.04
CA LEU A 17 3.56 3.25 0.92
C LEU A 17 4.78 2.84 0.11
N ALA A 18 4.54 2.32 -1.10
CA ALA A 18 5.56 2.24 -2.16
C ALA A 18 5.48 3.53 -2.98
N SER A 19 6.57 4.27 -3.07
CA SER A 19 6.62 5.53 -3.81
C SER A 19 8.01 5.81 -4.34
N ASN A 20 8.09 6.60 -5.42
CA ASN A 20 9.32 7.23 -5.85
C ASN A 20 9.62 8.53 -5.09
N MET A 21 8.70 9.00 -4.24
CA MET A 21 8.96 10.09 -3.31
C MET A 21 9.76 9.58 -2.11
N ASN A 22 10.65 10.43 -1.59
CA ASN A 22 11.36 10.13 -0.36
C ASN A 22 10.35 10.03 0.81
N CYS A 23 10.53 9.05 1.69
CA CYS A 23 9.77 8.92 2.94
C CYS A 23 9.89 10.13 3.89
N SER A 24 10.90 10.98 3.69
CA SER A 24 11.09 12.26 4.37
C SER A 24 10.46 13.46 3.67
N ASP A 25 9.70 13.27 2.58
CA ASP A 25 8.95 14.35 1.93
C ASP A 25 7.86 14.87 2.88
N GLY A 26 7.75 16.19 3.05
CA GLY A 26 6.80 16.79 3.99
C GLY A 26 5.34 16.38 3.76
N ARG A 27 4.95 16.06 2.51
CA ARG A 27 3.60 15.55 2.20
C ARG A 27 3.36 14.16 2.77
N VAL A 28 4.41 13.33 2.80
CA VAL A 28 4.36 11.99 3.42
C VAL A 28 4.27 12.11 4.94
N ASP A 29 4.93 13.11 5.53
CA ASP A 29 4.85 13.39 6.97
C ASP A 29 3.45 13.88 7.38
N GLU A 30 2.85 14.79 6.62
CA GLU A 30 1.47 15.24 6.83
C GLU A 30 0.48 14.08 6.77
N MET A 31 0.60 13.22 5.74
CA MET A 31 -0.20 12.00 5.61
C MET A 31 0.03 11.04 6.79
N ARG A 32 1.28 10.87 7.23
CA ARG A 32 1.63 10.03 8.38
C ARG A 32 0.93 10.55 9.64
N ALA A 33 0.98 11.85 9.90
CA ALA A 33 0.35 12.46 11.06
C ALA A 33 -1.18 12.26 11.05
N ALA A 34 -1.82 12.46 9.90
CA ALA A 34 -3.26 12.24 9.72
C ALA A 34 -3.66 10.78 9.98
N LEU A 35 -2.90 9.82 9.47
CA LEU A 35 -3.14 8.38 9.67
C LEU A 35 -2.94 7.97 11.13
N VAL A 36 -1.88 8.47 11.78
CA VAL A 36 -1.60 8.17 13.20
C VAL A 36 -2.72 8.71 14.10
N ALA A 37 -3.28 9.88 13.81
CA ALA A 37 -4.44 10.41 14.53
C ALA A 37 -5.68 9.51 14.44
N GLN A 38 -5.77 8.68 13.38
CA GLN A 38 -6.81 7.66 13.19
C GLN A 38 -6.41 6.27 13.72
N GLY A 39 -5.26 6.15 14.41
CA GLY A 39 -4.74 4.87 14.89
C GLY A 39 -4.16 3.97 13.79
N VAL A 40 -3.90 4.51 12.59
CA VAL A 40 -3.34 3.77 11.45
C VAL A 40 -1.85 4.08 11.33
N ARG A 41 -1.01 3.04 11.32
CA ARG A 41 0.43 3.21 11.09
C ARG A 41 0.74 3.32 9.60
N LEU A 42 1.42 4.40 9.19
CA LEU A 42 2.05 4.46 7.87
C LEU A 42 3.47 3.88 7.92
N VAL A 43 3.75 2.93 7.04
CA VAL A 43 5.09 2.38 6.81
C VAL A 43 5.57 2.82 5.44
N CYS A 44 6.66 3.59 5.43
CA CYS A 44 7.41 3.94 4.23
C CYS A 44 8.83 3.44 4.49
N ALA A 45 9.24 2.39 3.77
CA ALA A 45 10.46 1.64 4.09
C ALA A 45 11.57 1.81 3.04
N GLN A 46 11.42 2.78 2.14
CA GLN A 46 12.31 2.94 0.98
C GLN A 46 13.78 3.05 1.39
N GLU A 47 14.11 3.87 2.39
CA GLU A 47 15.50 4.05 2.84
C GLU A 47 16.07 2.77 3.45
N GLN A 48 15.32 2.08 4.30
CA GLN A 48 15.77 0.82 4.91
C GLN A 48 15.91 -0.29 3.86
N LEU A 49 15.02 -0.32 2.87
CA LEU A 49 15.11 -1.25 1.74
C LEU A 49 16.34 -0.98 0.89
N LEU A 50 16.59 0.28 0.52
CA LEU A 50 17.78 0.66 -0.24
C LEU A 50 19.07 0.34 0.52
N GLN A 51 19.10 0.53 1.85
CA GLN A 51 20.23 0.08 2.66
C GLN A 51 20.41 -1.45 2.59
N ALA A 52 19.33 -2.22 2.73
CA ALA A 52 19.36 -3.67 2.68
C ALA A 52 19.74 -4.22 1.29
N THR A 53 19.41 -3.50 0.22
CA THR A 53 19.77 -3.87 -1.16
C THR A 53 21.05 -3.21 -1.67
N VAL A 54 21.85 -2.60 -0.78
CA VAL A 54 23.13 -1.96 -1.12
C VAL A 54 22.97 -0.89 -2.22
N GLY A 55 21.86 -0.14 -2.15
CA GLY A 55 21.52 0.92 -3.09
C GLY A 55 20.94 0.43 -4.43
N ASP A 56 20.68 -0.87 -4.59
CA ASP A 56 20.05 -1.40 -5.78
C ASP A 56 18.55 -1.07 -5.80
N ASN A 57 18.19 -0.07 -6.61
CA ASN A 57 16.82 0.38 -6.82
C ASN A 57 15.94 -0.66 -7.52
N PHE A 58 16.52 -1.51 -8.37
CA PHE A 58 15.76 -2.58 -9.03
C PHE A 58 15.35 -3.63 -8.00
N MET A 59 16.29 -4.09 -7.18
CA MET A 59 16.01 -5.05 -6.11
C MET A 59 15.06 -4.48 -5.06
N ALA A 60 15.24 -3.22 -4.65
CA ALA A 60 14.31 -2.56 -3.73
C ALA A 60 12.90 -2.50 -4.33
N SER A 61 12.77 -2.10 -5.59
CA SER A 61 11.49 -2.04 -6.31
C SER A 61 10.80 -3.40 -6.41
N LEU A 62 11.55 -4.49 -6.66
CA LEU A 62 10.99 -5.85 -6.68
C LEU A 62 10.43 -6.25 -5.31
N VAL A 63 11.14 -5.93 -4.22
CA VAL A 63 10.65 -6.21 -2.86
C VAL A 63 9.37 -5.42 -2.57
N GLU A 64 9.30 -4.15 -2.97
CA GLU A 64 8.09 -3.34 -2.81
C GLU A 64 6.92 -3.88 -3.63
N GLN A 65 7.16 -4.32 -4.87
CA GLN A 65 6.14 -4.96 -5.71
C GLN A 65 5.58 -6.21 -5.03
N GLU A 66 6.43 -7.05 -4.46
CA GLU A 66 6.01 -8.24 -3.71
C GLU A 66 5.20 -7.91 -2.45
N LEU A 67 5.61 -6.89 -1.69
CA LEU A 67 4.87 -6.42 -0.52
C LEU A 67 3.47 -5.92 -0.93
N CYS A 68 3.39 -5.10 -1.98
CA CYS A 68 2.12 -4.61 -2.52
C CYS A 68 1.26 -5.74 -3.12
N ALA A 69 1.88 -6.74 -3.75
CA ALA A 69 1.18 -7.89 -4.29
C ALA A 69 0.55 -8.76 -3.18
N ARG A 70 1.22 -8.87 -2.03
CA ARG A 70 0.76 -9.65 -0.87
C ARG A 70 -0.23 -8.91 0.03
N ALA A 71 -0.31 -7.58 -0.08
CA ALA A 71 -1.22 -6.76 0.70
C ALA A 71 -2.68 -7.25 0.59
N HIS A 72 -3.46 -7.09 1.66
CA HIS A 72 -4.89 -7.42 1.61
C HIS A 72 -5.60 -6.59 0.53
N THR A 73 -5.46 -5.27 0.63
CA THR A 73 -5.97 -4.28 -0.34
C THR A 73 -4.78 -3.58 -0.97
N PHE A 74 -4.82 -3.40 -2.29
CA PHE A 74 -3.82 -2.64 -3.03
C PHE A 74 -4.50 -1.48 -3.77
N ILE A 75 -3.93 -0.29 -3.63
CA ILE A 75 -4.33 0.92 -4.33
C ILE A 75 -3.08 1.43 -5.06
N GLY A 76 -3.13 1.48 -6.38
CA GLY A 76 -2.03 2.01 -7.21
C GLY A 76 -2.52 3.10 -8.15
N SER A 77 -1.60 3.64 -8.98
CA SER A 77 -1.97 4.61 -10.02
C SER A 77 -2.24 3.91 -11.34
N LYS A 78 -3.31 4.30 -12.04
CA LYS A 78 -3.63 3.79 -13.40
C LYS A 78 -2.55 4.06 -14.44
N PHE A 79 -1.70 5.04 -14.19
CA PHE A 79 -0.74 5.53 -15.18
C PHE A 79 0.68 4.99 -14.96
N SER A 80 0.82 3.98 -14.09
CA SER A 80 2.11 3.44 -13.68
C SER A 80 2.27 1.99 -14.14
N THR A 81 3.25 1.74 -15.00
CA THR A 81 3.65 0.37 -15.41
C THR A 81 4.13 -0.47 -14.22
N TRP A 82 4.70 0.18 -13.20
CA TRP A 82 5.03 -0.44 -11.92
C TRP A 82 3.76 -0.96 -11.22
N THR A 83 2.69 -0.15 -11.20
CA THR A 83 1.39 -0.57 -10.68
C THR A 83 0.80 -1.71 -11.51
N ASP A 84 0.88 -1.66 -12.84
CA ASP A 84 0.39 -2.73 -13.71
C ASP A 84 1.09 -4.06 -13.45
N THR A 85 2.39 -4.03 -13.14
CA THR A 85 3.14 -5.23 -12.73
C THR A 85 2.56 -5.85 -11.46
N VAL A 86 2.35 -5.05 -10.41
CA VAL A 86 1.72 -5.51 -9.16
C VAL A 86 0.30 -6.03 -9.42
N ARG A 87 -0.49 -5.35 -10.24
CA ARG A 87 -1.85 -5.79 -10.61
C ARG A 87 -1.83 -7.14 -11.33
N GLY A 88 -0.88 -7.35 -12.25
CA GLY A 88 -0.69 -8.62 -12.95
C GLY A 88 -0.38 -9.77 -11.99
N VAL A 89 0.57 -9.58 -11.06
CA VAL A 89 0.91 -10.58 -10.04
C VAL A 89 -0.29 -10.89 -9.14
N ARG A 90 -1.03 -9.86 -8.70
CA ARG A 90 -2.24 -10.01 -7.88
C ARG A 90 -3.36 -10.74 -8.60
N ALA A 91 -3.56 -10.46 -9.89
CA ALA A 91 -4.56 -11.13 -10.71
C ALA A 91 -4.25 -12.63 -10.86
N PHE A 92 -2.98 -12.98 -11.09
CA PHE A 92 -2.54 -14.38 -11.10
C PHE A 92 -2.80 -15.08 -9.76
N GLY A 93 -2.55 -14.39 -8.65
CA GLY A 93 -2.87 -14.86 -7.29
C GLY A 93 -4.34 -14.75 -6.87
N GLN A 94 -5.26 -14.43 -7.78
CA GLN A 94 -6.70 -14.27 -7.55
C GLN A 94 -7.06 -13.29 -6.41
N LYS A 95 -6.28 -12.21 -6.24
CA LYS A 95 -6.54 -11.18 -5.23
C LYS A 95 -7.56 -10.15 -5.75
N MET A 96 -8.74 -10.11 -5.13
CA MET A 96 -9.86 -9.28 -5.61
C MET A 96 -9.81 -7.80 -5.22
N TYR A 97 -9.17 -7.45 -4.10
CA TYR A 97 -9.16 -6.06 -3.59
C TYR A 97 -8.02 -5.24 -4.20
N THR A 98 -8.19 -4.90 -5.47
CA THR A 98 -7.24 -4.11 -6.25
C THR A 98 -7.96 -2.92 -6.86
N PHE A 99 -7.56 -1.72 -6.48
CA PHE A 99 -8.17 -0.47 -6.90
C PHE A 99 -7.15 0.46 -7.51
N SER A 100 -7.62 1.46 -8.25
CA SER A 100 -6.79 2.60 -8.63
C SER A 100 -7.15 3.82 -7.79
N PHE A 101 -6.17 4.66 -7.51
CA PHE A 101 -6.39 5.93 -6.82
C PHE A 101 -7.33 6.82 -7.62
N GLU A 102 -7.16 6.86 -8.95
CA GLU A 102 -7.94 7.70 -9.84
C GLU A 102 -9.43 7.30 -9.88
N ASP A 103 -9.74 6.00 -9.82
CA ASP A 103 -11.13 5.53 -9.70
C ASP A 103 -11.74 5.88 -8.36
N LEU A 104 -11.00 5.66 -7.26
CA LEU A 104 -11.48 5.98 -5.92
C LEU A 104 -11.77 7.47 -5.79
N TRP A 105 -10.86 8.31 -6.28
CA TRP A 105 -11.04 9.75 -6.31
C TRP A 105 -12.27 10.16 -7.14
N ALA A 106 -12.41 9.61 -8.35
CA ALA A 106 -13.55 9.88 -9.22
C ALA A 106 -14.90 9.39 -8.62
N SER A 107 -14.88 8.36 -7.79
CA SER A 107 -16.07 7.83 -7.10
C SER A 107 -16.58 8.72 -5.96
N GLY A 108 -15.81 9.75 -5.57
CA GLY A 108 -16.17 10.66 -4.49
C GLY A 108 -15.84 10.14 -3.08
N VAL A 109 -15.11 9.03 -2.97
CA VAL A 109 -14.49 8.60 -1.71
C VAL A 109 -13.43 9.63 -1.34
N LYS A 110 -13.64 10.31 -0.21
CA LYS A 110 -12.72 11.28 0.39
C LYS A 110 -12.24 10.78 1.74
#